data_AF-A0A3B9L1Q3-F1
#
_entry.id   AF-A0A3B9L1Q3-F1
#
_cell.length_a   1.000
_cell.length_b   1.000
_cell.length_c   1.000
_cell.angle_alpha   90.00
_cell.angle_beta   90.00
_cell.angle_gamma   90.00
#
_symmetry.space_group_name_H-M   'P 1'
#
loop_
_entity.id
_entity.type
_entity.pdbx_description
1 polymer ?
#
loop_
_entity_poly.entity_id
_entity_poly.type
_entity_poly.pdbx_seq_one_letter_code
_entity_poly.pdbx_strand_id
1 'polypeptide(L)'
;MTLVIEMVSDLVCPWCWLGKRRMDEAIKLVPELDVELIFRPFELDPTIPAAGVDYKAHMKEKFGSDAGKDRANTMRQALID
;
A
#
# COMPACT_ATOMS: atom_id res chain seq x y z
N MET A 1 -1.36 1.03 29.35
CA MET A 1 -0.57 0.03 28.60
C MET A 1 -0.75 0.37 27.14
N THR A 2 0.33 0.66 26.43
CA THR A 2 0.26 1.11 25.03
C THR A 2 0.14 -0.11 24.11
N LEU A 3 -0.82 -0.08 23.19
CA LEU A 3 -0.95 -1.06 22.11
C LEU A 3 -0.09 -0.62 20.94
N VAL A 4 0.98 -1.37 20.67
CA VAL A 4 1.86 -1.09 19.54
C VAL A 4 1.37 -1.86 18.30
N ILE A 5 1.17 -1.14 17.20
CA ILE A 5 0.80 -1.69 15.90
C ILE A 5 1.93 -1.42 14.92
N GLU A 6 2.46 -2.46 14.30
CA GLU A 6 3.48 -2.34 13.26
C GLU A 6 2.85 -2.44 11.87
N MET A 7 2.92 -1.35 11.11
CA MET A 7 2.41 -1.28 9.75
C MET A 7 3.56 -1.41 8.74
N VAL A 8 3.63 -2.59 8.10
CA VAL A 8 4.54 -2.84 6.97
C VAL A 8 4.00 -2.13 5.74
N SER A 9 4.79 -1.23 5.15
CA SER A 9 4.31 -0.32 4.10
C SER A 9 5.40 -0.01 3.07
N ASP A 10 4.98 0.06 1.80
CA ASP A 10 5.76 0.61 0.69
C ASP A 10 5.11 1.94 0.24
N LEU A 11 5.94 2.92 -0.10
CA LEU A 11 5.53 4.25 -0.58
C LEU A 11 4.80 4.19 -1.93
N VAL A 12 5.14 3.25 -2.81
CA VAL A 12 4.49 3.15 -4.13
C VAL A 12 3.19 2.34 -4.09
N CYS A 13 2.86 1.74 -2.94
CA CYS A 13 1.69 0.89 -2.79
C CYS A 13 0.43 1.71 -2.50
N PRO A 14 -0.53 1.80 -3.43
CA PRO A 14 -1.75 2.57 -3.19
C PRO A 14 -2.63 1.95 -2.09
N TRP A 15 -2.53 0.63 -1.88
CA TRP A 15 -3.24 -0.08 -0.82
C TRP A 15 -2.69 0.22 0.57
N CYS A 16 -1.37 0.41 0.70
CA CYS A 16 -0.77 0.83 1.95
C CYS A 16 -1.28 2.22 2.33
N TRP A 17 -1.42 3.14 1.37
CA TRP A 17 -2.02 4.45 1.61
C TRP A 17 -3.48 4.34 2.08
N LEU A 18 -4.32 3.57 1.39
CA LEU A 18 -5.71 3.36 1.79
C LEU A 18 -5.81 2.68 3.17
N GLY A 19 -4.97 1.68 3.42
CA GLY A 19 -4.87 0.98 4.69
C GLY A 19 -4.52 1.89 5.85
N LYS A 20 -3.59 2.85 5.66
CA LYS A 20 -3.24 3.84 6.67
C LYS A 20 -4.44 4.74 7.01
N ARG A 21 -5.19 5.20 6.01
CA ARG A 21 -6.40 5.99 6.25
C ARG A 21 -7.45 5.21 7.03
N ARG A 22 -7.67 3.94 6.66
CA ARG A 22 -8.60 3.06 7.39
C ARG A 22 -8.13 2.80 8.82
N MET A 23 -6.83 2.62 9.03
CA MET A 23 -6.23 2.49 10.36
C MET A 23 -6.45 3.75 11.20
N ASP A 24 -6.24 4.93 10.62
CA ASP A 24 -6.48 6.21 11.30
C ASP A 24 -7.94 6.36 11.74
N GLU A 25 -8.90 5.98 10.89
CA GLU A 25 -10.31 5.99 11.27
C GLU A 25 -10.62 4.93 12.34
N ALA A 26 -10.05 3.73 12.24
CA ALA A 26 -10.24 2.68 13.23
C ALA A 26 -9.71 3.06 14.61
N ILE A 27 -8.55 3.73 14.70
CA ILE A 27 -7.98 4.20 15.97
C ILE A 27 -8.91 5.20 16.66
N LYS A 28 -9.58 6.08 15.90
CA LYS A 28 -10.57 7.03 16.45
C LYS A 28 -11.78 6.34 17.08
N LEU A 29 -12.09 5.09 16.69
CA LEU A 29 -13.22 4.32 17.23
C LEU A 29 -12.93 3.71 18.61
N VAL A 30 -11.67 3.67 19.04
CA VAL A 30 -11.22 3.07 20.31
C VAL A 30 -10.43 4.09 21.16
N PRO A 31 -11.02 5.25 21.51
CA PRO A 31 -10.33 6.33 22.21
C PRO A 31 -9.80 5.95 23.60
N GLU A 32 -10.27 4.85 24.19
CA GLU A 32 -9.80 4.29 25.45
C GLU A 32 -8.45 3.58 25.35
N LEU A 33 -8.01 3.23 24.13
CA LEU A 33 -6.73 2.58 23.89
C LEU A 33 -5.66 3.63 23.55
N ASP A 34 -4.54 3.55 24.26
CA ASP A 34 -3.31 4.25 23.88
C ASP A 34 -2.63 3.47 22.76
N VAL A 35 -2.75 3.94 21.52
CA VAL A 35 -2.24 3.24 20.32
C VAL A 35 -0.99 3.94 19.78
N GLU A 36 0.09 3.17 19.66
CA GLU A 36 1.30 3.60 18.96
C GLU A 36 1.38 2.88 17.61
N LEU A 37 1.39 3.65 16.51
CA LEU A 37 1.54 3.11 15.16
C LEU A 37 2.97 3.30 14.67
N ILE A 38 3.67 2.19 14.43
CA ILE A 38 5.05 2.17 13.96
C ILE A 38 5.09 1.69 12.51
N PHE A 39 5.76 2.45 11.64
CA PHE A 39 5.97 2.04 10.26
C PHE A 39 7.19 1.14 10.10
N ARG A 40 7.03 0.08 9.32
CA ARG A 40 8.11 -0.79 8.88
C ARG A 40 8.24 -0.70 7.35
N PRO A 41 9.41 -0.33 6.82
CA PRO A 41 9.59 -0.18 5.38
C PRO A 41 9.46 -1.53 4.67
N PHE A 42 8.93 -1.50 3.46
CA PHE A 42 8.83 -2.65 2.57
C PHE A 42 9.07 -2.22 1.13
N GLU A 43 9.70 -3.08 0.34
CA GLU A 43 9.86 -2.91 -1.10
C GLU A 43 9.01 -3.96 -1.81
N LEU A 44 7.98 -3.52 -2.52
CA LEU A 44 7.13 -4.39 -3.35
C LEU A 44 7.92 -5.04 -4.48
N ASP A 45 8.96 -4.37 -4.95
CA ASP A 45 9.88 -4.87 -5.96
C ASP A 45 11.31 -4.44 -5.64
N PRO A 46 12.08 -5.26 -4.89
CA PRO A 46 13.45 -4.94 -4.52
C PRO A 46 14.44 -5.04 -5.70
N THR A 47 13.97 -5.39 -6.90
CA THR A 47 14.82 -5.48 -8.10
C THR A 47 14.96 -4.14 -8.83
N ILE A 48 14.17 -3.14 -8.44
CA ILE A 48 14.18 -1.81 -9.06
C ILE A 48 15.49 -1.08 -8.68
N PRO A 49 16.28 -0.60 -9.67
CA PRO A 49 17.50 0.15 -9.39
C PRO A 49 17.19 1.48 -8.70
N ALA A 50 18.16 2.01 -7.94
CA ALA A 50 18.01 3.28 -7.22
C ALA A 50 17.67 4.49 -8.11
N ALA A 51 18.06 4.45 -9.40
CA ALA A 51 17.70 5.48 -10.38
C ALA A 51 16.22 5.42 -10.82
N GLY A 52 15.49 4.38 -10.41
CA GLY A 52 14.13 4.10 -10.84
C GLY A 52 14.03 3.50 -12.24
N VAL A 53 12.80 3.26 -12.66
CA VAL A 53 12.43 2.78 -14.00
C VAL A 53 11.25 3.60 -14.53
N ASP A 54 11.01 3.59 -15.84
CA ASP A 54 9.78 4.17 -16.38
C ASP A 54 8.56 3.40 -15.85
N TYR A 55 7.72 4.09 -15.09
CA TYR A 55 6.59 3.47 -14.41
C TYR A 55 5.60 2.82 -15.37
N LYS A 56 5.31 3.46 -16.52
CA LYS A 56 4.32 2.93 -17.48
C LYS A 56 4.84 1.67 -18.16
N ALA A 57 6.10 1.67 -18.57
CA ALA A 57 6.77 0.53 -19.14
C ALA A 57 6.84 -0.63 -18.13
N HIS A 58 7.26 -0.35 -16.89
CA HIS A 58 7.33 -1.36 -15.83
C HIS A 58 5.96 -1.95 -15.48
N MET A 59 4.91 -1.13 -15.37
CA MET A 59 3.55 -1.63 -15.16
C MET A 59 3.02 -2.42 -16.35
N LYS A 60 3.35 -2.02 -17.59
CA LYS A 60 3.01 -2.78 -18.80
C LYS A 60 3.76 -4.11 -18.85
N GLU A 61 5.00 -4.19 -18.41
CA GLU A 61 5.73 -5.45 -18.31
C GLU A 61 5.11 -6.36 -17.24
N LYS A 62 4.86 -5.79 -16.04
CA LYS A 62 4.33 -6.50 -14.87
C LYS A 62 2.90 -7.00 -15.04
N PHE A 63 2.06 -6.25 -15.76
CA PHE A 63 0.61 -6.51 -15.90
C PHE A 63 0.14 -6.57 -17.35
N GLY A 64 1.03 -6.65 -18.35
CA GLY A 64 0.70 -6.44 -19.77
C GLY A 64 -0.13 -7.53 -20.43
N SER A 65 -0.29 -8.69 -19.80
CA SER A 65 -1.25 -9.70 -20.23
C SER A 65 -2.68 -9.18 -20.04
N ASP A 66 -3.64 -9.67 -20.83
CA ASP A 66 -5.03 -9.19 -20.70
C ASP A 66 -5.60 -9.50 -19.30
N ALA A 67 -5.29 -10.68 -18.75
CA ALA A 67 -5.59 -11.00 -17.34
C ALA A 67 -4.87 -10.07 -16.33
N GLY A 68 -3.65 -9.62 -16.64
CA GLY A 68 -2.90 -8.67 -15.82
C GLY A 68 -3.52 -7.28 -15.81
N LYS A 69 -4.01 -6.80 -16.97
CA LYS A 69 -4.69 -5.51 -17.11
C LYS A 69 -6.00 -5.50 -16.35
N ASP A 70 -6.80 -6.56 -16.48
CA ASP A 70 -8.07 -6.68 -15.79
C ASP A 70 -7.85 -6.63 -14.27
N ARG A 71 -6.90 -7.41 -13.76
CA ARG A 71 -6.50 -7.38 -12.34
C ARG A 71 -6.08 -5.99 -11.89
N ALA A 72 -5.23 -5.31 -12.66
CA ALA A 72 -4.76 -3.97 -12.32
C ALA A 72 -5.91 -2.94 -12.31
N ASN A 73 -6.86 -3.06 -13.24
CA ASN A 73 -8.02 -2.19 -13.31
C ASN A 73 -8.99 -2.43 -12.15
N THR A 74 -9.29 -3.68 -11.80
CA THR A 74 -10.09 -4.01 -10.61
C THR A 74 -9.45 -3.46 -9.34
N MET A 75 -8.12 -3.59 -9.21
CA MET A 75 -7.41 -3.04 -8.05
C MET A 75 -7.50 -1.52 -8.00
N ARG A 76 -7.45 -0.83 -9.15
CA ARG A 76 -7.62 0.64 -9.19
C ARG A 76 -9.04 1.06 -8.84
N GLN A 77 -10.05 0.36 -9.34
CA GLN A 77 -11.45 0.70 -9.05
C GLN A 77 -11.75 0.63 -7.56
N ALA A 78 -11.28 -0.42 -6.89
CA ALA A 78 -11.47 -0.60 -5.45
C ALA A 78 -10.66 0.38 -4.56
N LEU A 79 -9.82 1.25 -5.15
CA LEU A 79 -9.19 2.37 -4.44
C LEU A 79 -9.99 3.67 -4.58
N ILE A 80 -10.86 3.75 -5.59
CA ILE A 80 -11.74 4.90 -5.87
C ILE A 80 -13.06 4.75 -5.09
N ASP A 81 -13.56 3.52 -5.01
CA ASP A 81 -14.77 3.16 -4.27
C ASP A 81 -14.53 3.11 -2.74
#